data_AF-A0A9P6L533-F1
#
_entry.id   AF-A0A9P6L533-F1
#
_cell.length_a   1.000
_cell.length_b   1.000
_cell.length_c   1.000
_cell.angle_alpha   90.00
_cell.angle_beta   90.00
_cell.angle_gamma   90.00
#
_symmetry.space_group_name_H-M   'P 1'
#
loop_
_entity.id
_entity.type
_entity.pdbx_description
1 polymer ?
#
loop_
_entity_poly.entity_id
_entity_poly.type
_entity_poly.pdbx_seq_one_letter_code
_entity_poly.pdbx_strand_id
1 'polypeptide(L)'
;AKENENEWFGGINIIFAGDFYQYPPVGSTPLYTPIQPKAPQSGADIEKRLGRLAWKSVDTVICLDEQQRMKEDPEFAAAVGRLRIRECNLGDVELFNDRV
;
A
#
# COMPACT_ATOMS: atom_id res chain seq x y z
N ALA A 1 0.87 -23.75 -22.32
CA ALA A 1 1.16 -23.98 -20.89
C ALA A 1 -0.13 -24.46 -20.25
N LYS A 2 -0.09 -25.36 -19.26
CA LYS A 2 -1.29 -25.84 -18.57
C LYS A 2 -1.72 -24.73 -17.60
N GLU A 3 -2.98 -24.31 -17.65
CA GLU A 3 -3.50 -23.26 -16.75
C GLU A 3 -3.70 -23.87 -15.35
N ASN A 4 -3.15 -23.22 -14.32
CA ASN A 4 -3.31 -23.61 -12.92
C ASN A 4 -4.46 -22.80 -12.30
N GLU A 5 -5.68 -23.02 -12.79
CA GLU A 5 -6.87 -22.23 -12.45
C GLU A 5 -7.25 -22.27 -10.96
N ASN A 6 -6.83 -23.32 -10.24
CA ASN A 6 -7.11 -23.51 -8.82
C ASN A 6 -6.05 -22.91 -7.88
N GLU A 7 -5.01 -22.29 -8.42
CA GLU A 7 -3.95 -21.67 -7.65
C GLU A 7 -4.01 -20.14 -7.78
N TRP A 8 -3.81 -19.43 -6.66
CA TRP A 8 -3.67 -17.98 -6.71
C TRP A 8 -2.55 -17.60 -7.69
N PHE A 9 -2.82 -16.59 -8.52
CA PHE A 9 -1.87 -16.10 -9.53
C PHE A 9 -1.39 -17.17 -10.52
N GLY A 10 -2.16 -18.26 -10.71
CA GLY A 10 -1.79 -19.35 -11.61
C GLY A 10 -0.55 -20.12 -11.15
N GLY A 11 -0.26 -20.14 -9.85
CA GLY A 11 0.91 -20.82 -9.29
C GLY A 11 2.23 -20.07 -9.47
N ILE A 12 2.17 -18.80 -9.84
CA ILE A 12 3.36 -17.93 -9.94
C ILE A 12 3.69 -17.37 -8.56
N ASN A 13 4.98 -17.37 -8.21
CA ASN A 13 5.46 -16.68 -7.02
C ASN A 13 5.30 -15.16 -7.20
N ILE A 14 4.52 -14.52 -6.32
CA ILE A 14 4.27 -13.08 -6.35
C ILE A 14 4.91 -12.41 -5.15
N ILE A 15 5.60 -11.29 -5.42
CA ILE A 15 6.12 -10.38 -4.40
C ILE A 15 5.41 -9.03 -4.60
N PHE A 16 4.61 -8.64 -3.61
CA PHE A 16 4.06 -7.29 -3.55
C PHE A 16 5.04 -6.36 -2.84
N ALA A 17 5.29 -5.19 -3.42
CA ALA A 17 6.13 -4.16 -2.83
C ALA A 17 5.46 -2.79 -2.99
N GLY A 18 5.55 -1.96 -1.96
CA GLY A 18 4.97 -0.63 -1.95
C GLY A 18 4.78 -0.09 -0.53
N ASP A 19 4.10 1.05 -0.44
CA ASP A 19 3.81 1.72 0.83
C ASP A 19 2.36 2.22 0.83
N PHE A 20 1.54 1.70 1.77
CA PHE A 20 0.12 2.05 1.87
C PHE A 20 -0.15 3.46 2.38
N TYR A 21 0.88 4.18 2.84
CA TYR A 21 0.76 5.60 3.17
C TYR A 21 0.89 6.51 1.94
N GLN A 22 1.19 5.94 0.77
CA GLN A 22 1.18 6.67 -0.51
C GLN A 22 -0.23 6.70 -1.13
N TYR A 23 -0.31 7.12 -2.40
CA TYR A 23 -1.58 7.26 -3.09
C TYR A 23 -2.31 5.91 -3.27
N PRO A 24 -3.63 5.88 -3.04
CA PRO A 24 -4.45 4.73 -3.42
C PRO A 24 -4.55 4.62 -4.95
N PRO A 25 -5.00 3.47 -5.48
CA PRO A 25 -5.30 3.32 -6.90
C PRO A 25 -6.31 4.38 -7.39
N VAL A 26 -6.03 4.99 -8.54
CA VAL A 26 -6.95 5.94 -9.17
C VAL A 26 -8.12 5.20 -9.80
N GLY A 27 -9.35 5.60 -9.47
CA GLY A 27 -10.57 5.03 -10.08
C GLY A 27 -10.87 3.58 -9.72
N SER A 28 -10.13 2.97 -8.79
CA SER A 28 -10.30 1.58 -8.37
C SER A 28 -10.34 1.46 -6.84
N THR A 29 -10.60 0.25 -6.36
CA THR A 29 -10.68 -0.07 -4.93
C THR A 29 -9.38 -0.74 -4.47
N PRO A 30 -8.71 -0.25 -3.40
CA PRO A 30 -7.55 -0.92 -2.84
C PRO A 30 -7.84 -2.37 -2.42
N LEU A 31 -6.91 -3.29 -2.67
CA LEU A 31 -7.08 -4.72 -2.32
C LEU A 31 -7.25 -4.95 -0.81
N TYR A 32 -6.73 -4.05 0.02
CA TYR A 32 -6.89 -4.07 1.48
C TYR A 32 -8.19 -3.41 1.97
N THR A 33 -9.12 -3.03 1.09
CA THR A 33 -10.46 -2.55 1.49
C THR A 33 -11.37 -3.71 1.92
N PRO A 34 -11.98 -3.67 3.13
CA PRO A 34 -12.87 -4.75 3.59
C PRO A 34 -14.06 -4.99 2.67
N ILE A 35 -14.48 -6.25 2.54
CA ILE A 35 -15.71 -6.62 1.81
C ILE A 35 -16.90 -6.12 2.62
N GLN A 36 -17.75 -5.31 2.02
CA GLN A 36 -18.96 -4.84 2.69
C GLN A 36 -20.02 -5.97 2.74
N PRO A 37 -20.68 -6.21 3.89
CA PRO A 37 -21.66 -7.30 4.03
C PRO A 37 -22.82 -7.26 3.03
N LYS A 38 -23.18 -6.06 2.55
CA LYS A 38 -24.29 -5.81 1.60
C LYS A 38 -23.79 -5.31 0.24
N ALA A 39 -22.55 -5.61 -0.13
CA ALA A 39 -22.04 -5.19 -1.42
C ALA A 39 -22.90 -5.79 -2.56
N PRO A 40 -23.16 -5.04 -3.64
CA PRO A 40 -23.87 -5.57 -4.80
C PRO A 40 -23.13 -6.79 -5.37
N GLN A 41 -23.84 -7.57 -6.19
CA GLN A 41 -23.28 -8.75 -6.87
C GLN A 41 -23.06 -8.48 -8.36
N SER A 42 -22.61 -7.27 -8.70
CA SER A 42 -22.16 -6.99 -10.06
C SER A 42 -20.87 -7.77 -10.35
N GLY A 43 -20.55 -8.00 -11.63
CA GLY A 43 -19.29 -8.62 -12.03
C GLY A 43 -18.07 -7.91 -11.44
N ALA A 44 -18.07 -6.57 -11.46
CA ALA A 44 -17.02 -5.75 -10.87
C ALA A 44 -16.89 -5.93 -9.35
N ASP A 45 -17.99 -6.19 -8.63
CA ASP A 45 -17.93 -6.46 -7.19
C ASP A 45 -17.38 -7.86 -6.89
N ILE A 46 -17.68 -8.83 -7.76
CA ILE A 46 -17.11 -10.19 -7.67
C ILE A 46 -15.59 -10.13 -7.85
N GLU A 47 -15.10 -9.40 -8.87
CA GLU A 47 -13.67 -9.20 -9.12
C GLU A 47 -12.96 -8.56 -7.92
N LYS A 48 -13.55 -7.50 -7.33
CA LYS A 48 -13.01 -6.87 -6.11
C LYS A 48 -12.92 -7.84 -4.93
N ARG A 49 -13.96 -8.68 -4.73
CA ARG A 49 -13.95 -9.70 -3.68
C ARG A 49 -12.86 -10.74 -3.90
N LEU A 50 -12.71 -11.23 -5.13
CA LEU A 50 -11.65 -12.18 -5.49
C LEU A 50 -10.26 -11.57 -5.26
N GLY A 51 -10.03 -10.33 -5.71
CA GLY A 51 -8.79 -9.60 -5.46
C GLY A 51 -8.49 -9.43 -3.96
N ARG A 52 -9.52 -9.14 -3.14
CA ARG A 52 -9.38 -9.09 -1.68
C ARG A 52 -9.06 -10.45 -1.06
N LEU A 53 -9.64 -11.54 -1.56
CA LEU A 53 -9.36 -12.90 -1.08
C LEU A 53 -7.92 -13.31 -1.44
N ALA A 54 -7.47 -13.01 -2.66
CA ALA A 54 -6.08 -13.21 -3.07
C ALA A 54 -5.11 -12.34 -2.23
N TRP A 55 -5.46 -11.10 -1.91
CA TRP A 55 -4.66 -10.27 -1.00
C TRP A 55 -4.60 -10.87 0.42
N LYS A 56 -5.69 -11.49 0.88
CA LYS A 56 -5.76 -12.16 2.19
C LYS A 56 -5.01 -13.49 2.25
N SER A 57 -4.60 -14.06 1.12
CA SER A 57 -3.75 -15.26 1.10
C SER A 57 -2.27 -14.93 1.29
N VAL A 58 -1.86 -13.66 1.24
CA VAL A 58 -0.51 -13.23 1.63
C VAL A 58 -0.31 -13.50 3.13
N ASP A 59 0.64 -14.37 3.45
CA ASP A 59 0.94 -14.82 4.81
C ASP A 59 2.24 -14.21 5.39
N THR A 60 3.05 -13.62 4.52
CA THR A 60 4.39 -13.11 4.86
C THR A 60 4.47 -11.63 4.55
N VAL A 61 4.93 -10.84 5.52
CA VAL A 61 5.13 -9.40 5.38
C VAL A 61 6.54 -9.04 5.86
N ILE A 62 7.25 -8.27 5.04
CA ILE A 62 8.58 -7.76 5.36
C ILE A 62 8.51 -6.23 5.37
N CYS A 63 8.86 -5.61 6.50
CA CYS A 63 8.94 -4.17 6.64
C CYS A 63 10.40 -3.73 6.55
N LEU A 64 10.72 -2.85 5.60
CA LEU A 64 12.02 -2.18 5.53
C LEU A 64 12.01 -0.96 6.46
N ASP A 65 13.05 -0.80 7.28
CA ASP A 65 13.14 0.23 8.31
C ASP A 65 14.23 1.28 8.04
N GLU A 66 15.28 0.94 7.26
CA GLU A 66 16.34 1.89 6.92
C GLU A 66 16.00 2.78 5.71
N GLN A 67 16.00 4.08 5.92
CA GLN A 67 15.77 5.08 4.88
C GLN A 67 17.10 5.43 4.17
N GLN A 68 17.21 5.08 2.88
CA GLN A 68 18.44 5.30 2.10
C GLN A 68 18.48 6.64 1.33
N ARG A 69 17.33 7.13 0.85
CA ARG A 69 17.25 8.31 -0.03
C ARG A 69 17.68 9.62 0.64
N MET A 70 17.39 9.76 1.94
CA MET A 70 17.59 10.98 2.72
C MET A 70 18.63 10.75 3.83
N LYS A 71 19.54 9.79 3.64
CA LYS A 71 20.55 9.40 4.65
C LYS A 71 21.45 10.56 5.07
N GLU A 72 21.75 11.45 4.13
CA GLU A 72 22.58 12.64 4.35
C GLU A 72 21.77 13.84 4.88
N ASP A 73 20.45 13.74 5.01
CA ASP A 73 19.56 14.78 5.56
C ASP A 73 18.61 14.15 6.60
N PRO A 74 19.12 13.78 7.79
CA PRO A 74 18.34 13.08 8.81
C PRO A 74 17.20 13.93 9.39
N GLU A 75 17.33 15.25 9.38
CA GLU A 75 16.27 16.18 9.80
C GLU A 75 15.07 16.11 8.85
N PHE A 76 15.32 16.22 7.54
CA PHE A 76 14.28 16.07 6.53
C PHE A 76 13.69 14.65 6.51
N ALA A 77 14.54 13.62 6.69
CA ALA A 77 14.07 12.24 6.78
C ALA A 77 13.08 12.04 7.94
N ALA A 78 13.36 12.63 9.11
CA ALA A 78 12.47 12.58 10.26
C ALA A 78 11.15 13.32 10.01
N ALA A 79 11.20 14.51 9.37
CA ALA A 79 10.02 15.29 9.03
C ALA A 79 9.10 14.55 8.03
N VAL A 80 9.66 13.97 6.96
CA VAL A 80 8.89 13.16 6.00
C VAL A 80 8.37 11.86 6.65
N GLY A 81 9.12 11.27 7.59
CA GLY A 81 8.66 10.13 8.39
C GLY A 81 7.40 10.44 9.19
N ARG A 82 7.35 11.61 9.84
CA ARG A 82 6.14 12.10 10.53
C ARG A 82 5.01 12.42 9.55
N LEU A 83 5.32 13.06 8.42
CA LEU A 83 4.35 13.36 7.37
C LEU A 83 3.65 12.09 6.88
N ARG A 84 4.41 11.01 6.65
CA ARG A 84 3.91 9.72 6.20
C ARG A 84 2.78 9.20 7.09
N ILE A 85 2.93 9.30 8.41
CA ILE A 85 1.96 8.80 9.39
C ILE A 85 0.99 9.89 9.90
N ARG A 86 1.02 11.08 9.31
CA ARG A 86 0.17 12.24 9.66
C ARG A 86 0.42 12.79 11.07
N GLU A 87 1.67 12.76 11.51
CA GLU A 87 2.13 13.27 12.81
C GLU A 87 3.03 14.51 12.68
N CYS A 88 2.83 15.32 11.64
CA CYS A 88 3.59 16.56 11.46
C CYS A 88 3.37 17.53 12.63
N ASN A 89 4.44 18.24 13.01
CA ASN A 89 4.42 19.31 13.98
C ASN A 89 4.74 20.67 13.33
N LEU A 90 4.71 21.77 14.11
CA LEU A 90 4.98 23.12 13.59
C LEU A 90 6.39 23.25 12.99
N GLY A 91 7.40 22.60 13.59
CA GLY A 91 8.76 22.59 13.05
C GLY A 91 8.86 21.91 11.69
N ASP A 92 8.07 20.85 11.44
CA ASP A 92 8.00 20.21 10.12
C ASP A 92 7.42 21.17 9.07
N VAL A 93 6.38 21.92 9.44
CA VAL A 93 5.74 22.90 8.56
C VAL A 93 6.69 24.05 8.22
N GLU A 94 7.40 24.57 9.23
CA GLU A 94 8.44 25.58 9.03
C GLU A 94 9.55 25.07 8.11
N LEU A 95 10.06 23.86 8.37
CA LEU A 95 11.08 23.22 7.54
C LEU A 95 10.64 23.05 6.08
N PHE A 96 9.39 22.64 5.83
CA PHE A 96 8.88 22.46 4.47
C PHE A 96 8.65 23.79 3.74
N ASN A 97 8.30 24.87 4.45
CA ASN A 97 8.08 26.18 3.87
C ASN A 97 9.37 26.96 3.59
N ASP A 98 10.46 26.68 4.33
CA ASP A 98 11.75 27.35 4.15
C ASP A 98 12.43 26.98 2.82
N ARG A 99 12.07 25.84 2.22
CA ARG A 99 12.70 25.32 0.99
C ARG A 99 11.90 25.61 -0.30
N VAL A 100 11.13 26.71 -0.32
CA VAL A 100 10.36 27.20 -1.49
C VAL A 100 11.13 28.29 -2.24
#